data_AF-A0A6A6WKY6-F1
#
_entry.id   AF-A0A6A6WKY6-F1
#
_cell.length_a   1.000
_cell.length_b   1.000
_cell.length_c   1.000
_cell.angle_alpha   90.00
_cell.angle_beta   90.00
_cell.angle_gamma   90.00
#
_symmetry.space_group_name_H-M   'P 1'
#
loop_
_entity.id
_entity.type
_entity.pdbx_description
1 polymer ?
#
loop_
_entity_poly.entity_id
_entity_poly.type
_entity_poly.pdbx_seq_one_letter_code
_entity_poly.pdbx_strand_id
1 'polypeptide(L)'
;MTTLSYLLQGLHIKESAETYHNVYFESFRDHGFVPDYGVSLKTEFARLAKHQGWVDKKGKIRNRDQYADQKCEAFQEEINSFFEDKASKLESWQTLCREVRIDPVPVSISKCKKALRTEVFVNLVDLMNARRLGREVKVFKSFAELAKYTHSKKLYYPLDAAKAGGIVRILLEDFHRRY
;
A
#
# COMPACT_ATOMS: atom_id res chain seq x y z
N MET A 1 28.64 33.89 27.00
CA MET A 1 27.97 34.74 25.99
C MET A 1 28.38 34.18 24.63
N THR A 2 27.97 32.97 24.25
CA THR A 2 26.63 32.53 23.83
C THR A 2 26.16 33.24 22.56
N THR A 3 25.63 32.43 21.64
CA THR A 3 24.95 32.76 20.37
C THR A 3 25.84 33.17 19.21
N LEU A 4 26.27 32.19 18.40
CA LEU A 4 26.22 32.25 16.94
C LEU A 4 26.36 30.83 16.32
N SER A 5 25.80 29.78 16.96
CA SER A 5 25.74 28.41 16.40
C SER A 5 24.33 27.97 15.94
N TYR A 6 23.37 28.90 15.82
CA TYR A 6 21.95 28.54 15.66
C TYR A 6 21.26 29.06 14.39
N LEU A 7 21.99 29.54 13.38
CA LEU A 7 21.39 30.05 12.14
C LEU A 7 21.81 29.30 10.87
N LEU A 8 22.22 28.04 11.02
CA LEU A 8 22.41 27.11 9.89
C LEU A 8 21.83 25.71 10.21
N GLN A 9 20.67 25.66 10.88
CA GLN A 9 19.89 24.43 11.13
C GLN A 9 18.57 24.40 10.34
N GLY A 10 18.48 25.15 9.24
CA GLY A 10 17.23 25.38 8.51
C GLY A 10 17.22 24.96 7.04
N LEU A 11 18.31 24.43 6.48
CA LEU A 11 18.27 23.84 5.14
C LEU A 11 18.00 22.34 5.29
N HIS A 12 16.71 22.06 5.41
CA HIS A 12 16.12 20.75 5.21
C HIS A 12 16.53 20.29 3.80
N ILE A 13 17.68 19.61 3.71
CA ILE A 13 17.94 18.69 2.62
C ILE A 13 16.85 17.64 2.80
N LYS A 14 15.73 17.82 2.08
CA LYS A 14 14.87 16.71 1.72
C LYS A 14 15.74 15.82 0.86
N GLU A 15 16.49 14.95 1.52
CA GLU A 15 17.10 13.79 0.92
C GLU A 15 15.99 13.15 0.10
N SER A 16 16.16 13.18 -1.22
CA SER A 16 15.16 12.72 -2.16
C SER A 16 14.94 11.25 -1.87
N ALA A 17 13.88 10.93 -1.13
CA ALA A 17 13.32 9.60 -1.15
C ALA A 17 13.09 9.29 -2.63
N GLU A 18 13.89 8.38 -3.20
CA GLU A 18 13.67 7.86 -4.54
C GLU A 18 12.19 7.51 -4.61
N THR A 19 11.46 8.20 -5.48
CA THR A 19 10.01 8.03 -5.58
C THR A 19 9.80 6.61 -6.08
N TYR A 20 9.30 5.73 -5.20
CA TYR A 20 9.00 4.36 -5.57
C TYR A 20 8.01 4.36 -6.75
N HIS A 21 8.40 3.69 -7.83
CA HIS A 21 7.59 3.51 -9.02
C HIS A 21 7.19 2.05 -9.15
N ASN A 22 5.90 1.77 -9.05
CA ASN A 22 5.33 0.45 -9.30
C ASN A 22 5.62 0.00 -10.74
N VAL A 23 6.48 -1.02 -10.87
CA VAL A 23 7.05 -1.51 -12.13
C VAL A 23 5.98 -2.03 -13.09
N TYR A 24 4.87 -2.54 -12.55
CA TYR A 24 3.74 -2.96 -13.37
C TYR A 24 3.19 -1.78 -14.18
N PHE A 25 2.98 -0.60 -13.58
CA PHE A 25 2.53 0.57 -14.35
C PHE A 25 3.60 1.09 -15.31
N GLU A 26 4.86 1.03 -14.91
CA GLU A 26 6.00 1.42 -15.74
C GLU A 26 6.09 0.60 -17.04
N SER A 27 5.72 -0.69 -16.99
CA SER A 27 5.74 -1.58 -18.15
C SER A 27 4.83 -1.13 -19.31
N PHE A 28 3.88 -0.23 -19.06
CA PHE A 28 2.98 0.30 -20.08
C PHE A 28 3.43 1.62 -20.70
N ARG A 29 4.59 2.17 -20.31
CA ARG A 29 5.14 3.41 -20.91
C ARG A 29 5.37 3.29 -22.41
N ASP A 30 5.89 2.15 -22.85
CA ASP A 30 6.10 1.84 -24.28
C ASP A 30 4.79 1.73 -25.07
N HIS A 31 3.65 1.74 -24.37
CA HIS A 31 2.32 1.75 -24.96
C HIS A 31 1.60 3.10 -24.76
N GLY A 32 2.36 4.16 -24.46
CA GLY A 32 1.85 5.52 -24.33
C GLY A 32 1.10 5.81 -23.02
N PHE A 33 1.19 4.91 -22.03
CA PHE A 33 0.63 5.17 -20.70
C PHE A 33 1.67 5.92 -19.84
N VAL A 34 1.26 7.00 -19.18
CA VAL A 34 2.13 7.73 -18.25
C VAL A 34 1.61 7.55 -16.82
N PRO A 35 2.32 6.79 -15.96
CA PRO A 35 1.93 6.56 -14.58
C PRO A 35 1.83 7.86 -13.76
N ASP A 36 0.79 7.97 -12.93
CA ASP A 36 0.60 9.04 -11.94
C ASP A 36 0.66 8.47 -10.52
N TYR A 37 1.75 8.76 -9.82
CA TYR A 37 1.98 8.35 -8.43
C TYR A 37 1.32 9.28 -7.40
N GLY A 38 0.70 10.37 -7.83
CA GLY A 38 -0.06 11.31 -6.98
C GLY A 38 -1.53 10.92 -6.75
N VAL A 39 -2.01 9.83 -7.37
CA VAL A 39 -3.38 9.31 -7.19
C VAL A 39 -3.40 7.96 -6.50
N SER A 40 -4.56 7.55 -5.98
CA SER A 40 -4.71 6.22 -5.35
C SER A 40 -4.43 5.09 -6.35
N LEU A 41 -3.95 3.94 -5.86
CA LEU A 41 -3.70 2.74 -6.68
C LEU A 41 -4.93 2.34 -7.49
N LYS A 42 -6.12 2.41 -6.88
CA LYS A 42 -7.40 2.11 -7.55
C LYS A 42 -7.68 3.09 -8.69
N THR A 43 -7.41 4.38 -8.46
CA THR A 43 -7.57 5.42 -9.49
C THR A 43 -6.59 5.18 -10.63
N GLU A 44 -5.35 4.85 -10.31
CA GLU A 44 -4.31 4.62 -11.31
C GLU A 44 -4.59 3.40 -12.17
N PHE A 45 -4.97 2.30 -11.53
CA PHE A 45 -5.43 1.10 -12.24
C PHE A 45 -6.63 1.38 -13.16
N ALA A 46 -7.58 2.21 -12.71
CA ALA A 46 -8.71 2.60 -13.55
C ALA A 46 -8.30 3.45 -14.76
N ARG A 47 -7.28 4.33 -14.61
CA ARG A 47 -6.69 5.07 -15.73
C ARG A 47 -6.05 4.12 -16.73
N LEU A 48 -5.24 3.16 -16.26
CA LEU A 48 -4.63 2.15 -17.11
C LEU A 48 -5.68 1.30 -17.82
N ALA A 49 -6.69 0.81 -17.11
CA ALA A 49 -7.74 -0.02 -17.68
C ALA A 49 -8.53 0.70 -18.80
N LYS A 50 -8.72 2.02 -18.68
CA LYS A 50 -9.30 2.84 -19.73
C LYS A 50 -8.35 2.99 -20.93
N HIS A 51 -7.06 3.24 -20.66
CA HIS A 51 -6.02 3.38 -21.69
C HIS A 51 -5.88 2.10 -22.52
N GLN A 52 -5.84 0.94 -21.86
CA GLN A 52 -5.73 -0.38 -22.48
C GLN A 52 -7.07 -0.89 -23.06
N GLY A 53 -8.15 -0.12 -22.93
CA GLY A 53 -9.46 -0.49 -23.45
C GLY A 53 -10.14 -1.67 -22.75
N TRP A 54 -9.69 -2.09 -21.56
CA TRP A 54 -10.31 -3.17 -20.77
C TRP A 54 -11.71 -2.83 -20.27
N VAL A 55 -12.04 -1.53 -20.25
CA VAL A 55 -13.39 -1.01 -20.00
C VAL A 55 -13.93 -0.28 -21.23
N ASP A 56 -15.25 -0.23 -21.37
CA ASP A 56 -15.90 0.59 -22.39
C ASP A 56 -15.98 2.07 -21.98
N LYS A 57 -16.55 2.91 -22.86
CA LYS A 57 -16.70 4.36 -22.62
C LYS A 57 -17.56 4.69 -21.39
N LYS A 58 -18.41 3.77 -20.94
CA LYS A 58 -19.28 3.88 -19.75
C LYS A 58 -18.63 3.26 -18.50
N GLY A 59 -17.40 2.73 -18.61
CA GLY A 59 -16.69 2.06 -17.53
C GLY A 59 -17.11 0.61 -17.32
N LYS A 60 -17.88 0.01 -18.24
CA LYS A 60 -18.24 -1.42 -18.16
C LYS A 60 -17.03 -2.26 -18.54
N ILE A 61 -16.68 -3.20 -17.67
CA ILE A 61 -15.62 -4.18 -17.91
C ILE A 61 -15.97 -5.03 -19.14
N ARG A 62 -15.03 -5.16 -20.07
CA ARG A 62 -15.20 -5.94 -21.30
C ARG A 62 -14.94 -7.42 -21.08
N ASN A 63 -13.84 -7.73 -20.39
CA ASN A 63 -13.45 -9.07 -20.00
C ASN A 63 -13.18 -9.08 -18.50
N ARG A 64 -14.00 -9.81 -17.75
CA ARG A 64 -13.96 -9.83 -16.29
C ARG A 64 -12.70 -10.51 -15.77
N ASP A 65 -12.27 -11.59 -16.40
CA ASP A 65 -11.13 -12.40 -15.96
C ASP A 65 -9.84 -11.62 -16.20
N GLN A 66 -9.66 -11.10 -17.42
CA GLN A 66 -8.52 -10.21 -17.73
C GLN A 66 -8.45 -9.01 -16.77
N TYR A 67 -9.57 -8.34 -16.50
CA TYR A 67 -9.59 -7.19 -15.60
C TYR A 67 -9.21 -7.60 -14.16
N ALA A 68 -9.66 -8.77 -13.70
CA ALA A 68 -9.32 -9.29 -12.40
C ALA A 68 -7.83 -9.65 -12.30
N ASP A 69 -7.28 -10.31 -13.31
CA ASP A 69 -5.86 -10.70 -13.38
C ASP A 69 -4.96 -9.48 -13.37
N GLN A 70 -5.22 -8.52 -14.25
CA GLN A 70 -4.46 -7.27 -14.33
C GLN A 70 -4.54 -6.45 -13.03
N LYS A 71 -5.70 -6.46 -12.38
CA LYS A 71 -5.85 -5.82 -11.06
C LYS A 71 -5.04 -6.55 -10.00
N CYS A 72 -4.96 -7.88 -10.05
CA CYS A 72 -4.16 -8.65 -9.12
C CYS A 72 -2.68 -8.33 -9.29
N GLU A 73 -2.17 -8.31 -10.51
CA GLU A 73 -0.78 -7.95 -10.82
C GLU A 73 -0.43 -6.56 -10.28
N ALA A 74 -1.25 -5.55 -10.59
CA ALA A 74 -1.02 -4.18 -10.11
C ALA A 74 -0.94 -4.07 -8.57
N PHE A 75 -1.82 -4.81 -7.86
CA PHE A 75 -1.89 -4.80 -6.40
C PHE A 75 -0.78 -5.63 -5.75
N GLN A 76 -0.37 -6.73 -6.37
CA GLN A 76 0.76 -7.53 -5.92
C GLN A 76 2.07 -6.74 -6.04
N GLU A 77 2.26 -6.04 -7.16
CA GLU A 77 3.45 -5.22 -7.34
C GLU A 77 3.51 -4.09 -6.31
N GLU A 78 2.38 -3.42 -6.03
CA GLU A 78 2.34 -2.36 -5.03
C GLU A 78 2.67 -2.85 -3.61
N ILE A 79 2.30 -4.09 -3.25
CA ILE A 79 2.60 -4.61 -1.91
C ILE A 79 4.02 -5.20 -1.82
N ASN A 80 4.55 -5.75 -2.91
CA ASN A 80 5.90 -6.34 -2.94
C ASN A 80 6.96 -5.27 -2.68
N SER A 81 6.74 -4.07 -3.20
CA SER A 81 7.66 -2.96 -3.03
C SER A 81 7.83 -2.41 -1.64
N PHE A 82 6.95 -2.77 -0.70
CA PHE A 82 7.10 -2.39 0.70
C PHE A 82 8.44 -2.87 1.29
N PHE A 83 9.07 -3.89 0.68
CA PHE A 83 10.35 -4.45 1.10
C PHE A 83 11.45 -4.33 0.03
N GLU A 84 11.23 -3.59 -1.05
CA GLU A 84 12.23 -3.44 -2.12
C GLU A 84 13.31 -2.41 -1.79
N ASP A 85 13.08 -1.56 -0.78
CA ASP A 85 14.07 -0.65 -0.25
C ASP A 85 15.33 -1.41 0.20
N LYS A 86 16.53 -0.80 0.07
CA LYS A 86 17.82 -1.36 0.51
C LYS A 86 17.94 -1.61 2.03
N ALA A 87 16.83 -1.49 2.77
CA ALA A 87 16.74 -1.78 4.18
C ALA A 87 16.89 -3.28 4.44
N SER A 88 17.43 -3.63 5.61
CA SER A 88 17.41 -5.00 6.07
C SER A 88 15.97 -5.49 6.23
N LYS A 89 15.75 -6.81 6.11
CA LYS A 89 14.43 -7.41 6.32
C LYS A 89 13.79 -6.99 7.64
N LEU A 90 14.57 -6.87 8.72
CA LEU A 90 14.06 -6.44 10.03
C LEU A 90 13.59 -4.99 9.99
N GLU A 91 14.38 -4.08 9.43
CA GLU A 91 14.04 -2.66 9.32
C GLU A 91 12.74 -2.45 8.54
N SER A 92 12.52 -3.18 7.45
CA SER A 92 11.25 -3.08 6.72
C SER A 92 10.04 -3.49 7.57
N TRP A 93 10.16 -4.55 8.38
CA TRP A 93 9.09 -4.94 9.32
C TRP A 93 8.88 -3.89 10.41
N GLN A 94 9.96 -3.31 10.92
CA GLN A 94 9.89 -2.26 11.94
C GLN A 94 9.31 -0.96 11.38
N THR A 95 9.63 -0.60 10.14
CA THR A 95 9.02 0.52 9.42
C THR A 95 7.53 0.32 9.25
N LEU A 96 7.11 -0.87 8.84
CA LEU A 96 5.68 -1.19 8.77
C LEU A 96 5.01 -1.08 10.15
N CYS A 97 5.66 -1.55 11.23
CA CYS A 97 5.15 -1.36 12.59
C CYS A 97 4.95 0.12 12.95
N ARG A 98 5.90 1.00 12.58
CA ARG A 98 5.77 2.45 12.80
C ARG A 98 4.62 3.07 11.99
N GLU A 99 4.50 2.70 10.72
CA GLU A 99 3.43 3.20 9.82
C GLU A 99 2.03 2.93 10.41
N VAL A 100 1.85 1.76 11.04
CA VAL A 100 0.58 1.38 11.68
C VAL A 100 0.53 1.67 13.19
N ARG A 101 1.44 2.52 13.68
CA ARG A 101 1.45 3.05 15.06
C ARG A 101 1.62 2.00 16.17
N ILE A 102 2.38 0.93 15.91
CA ILE A 102 2.84 0.03 16.97
C ILE A 102 3.99 0.72 17.73
N ASP A 103 3.79 0.90 19.03
CA ASP A 103 4.78 1.44 19.97
C ASP A 103 4.73 0.67 21.30
N PRO A 104 5.86 0.17 21.84
CA PRO A 104 7.21 0.24 21.29
C PRO A 104 7.41 -0.65 20.05
N VAL A 105 8.22 -0.17 19.10
CA VAL A 105 8.56 -0.95 17.89
C VAL A 105 9.31 -2.23 18.28
N PRO A 106 8.84 -3.42 17.87
CA PRO A 106 9.48 -4.65 18.29
C PRO A 106 10.89 -4.85 17.70
N VAL A 107 11.76 -5.48 18.48
CA VAL A 107 13.19 -5.67 18.13
C VAL A 107 13.47 -6.88 17.23
N SER A 108 12.46 -7.66 16.86
CA SER A 108 12.65 -8.84 16.00
C SER A 108 11.53 -9.01 14.98
N ILE A 109 11.83 -9.66 13.85
CA ILE A 109 10.86 -9.93 12.76
C ILE A 109 9.65 -10.71 13.28
N SER A 110 9.88 -11.73 14.12
CA SER A 110 8.81 -12.55 14.68
C SER A 110 7.87 -11.74 15.57
N LYS A 111 8.43 -10.83 16.39
CA LYS A 111 7.63 -9.94 17.24
C LYS A 111 6.87 -8.89 16.42
N CYS A 112 7.50 -8.31 15.39
CA CYS A 112 6.83 -7.39 14.46
C CYS A 112 5.61 -8.05 13.81
N LYS A 113 5.80 -9.23 13.21
CA LYS A 113 4.71 -9.99 12.57
C LYS A 113 3.59 -10.35 13.55
N LYS A 114 3.94 -10.68 14.79
CA LYS A 114 2.95 -10.98 15.84
C LYS A 114 2.12 -9.73 16.14
N ALA A 115 2.76 -8.61 16.48
CA ALA A 115 2.09 -7.36 16.80
C ALA A 115 1.18 -6.89 15.65
N LEU A 116 1.69 -6.89 14.41
CA LEU A 116 0.92 -6.55 13.22
C LEU A 116 -0.34 -7.40 13.05
N ARG A 117 -0.29 -8.69 13.41
CA ARG A 117 -1.42 -9.61 13.29
C ARG A 117 -2.42 -9.47 14.43
N THR A 118 -1.97 -9.12 15.64
CA THR A 118 -2.81 -9.21 16.84
C THR A 118 -3.30 -7.87 17.37
N GLU A 119 -2.61 -6.77 17.04
CA GLU A 119 -2.83 -5.45 17.66
C GLU A 119 -3.32 -4.40 16.66
N VAL A 120 -3.26 -4.70 15.35
CA VAL A 120 -3.52 -3.73 14.29
C VAL A 120 -4.75 -4.13 13.48
N PHE A 121 -5.68 -3.19 13.34
CA PHE A 121 -6.78 -3.30 12.40
C PHE A 121 -6.60 -2.22 11.34
N VAL A 122 -6.12 -2.59 10.15
CA VAL A 122 -5.86 -1.66 9.05
C VAL A 122 -6.42 -2.24 7.75
N ASN A 123 -6.93 -1.37 6.86
CA ASN A 123 -7.31 -1.81 5.53
C ASN A 123 -6.06 -1.85 4.64
N LEU A 124 -5.77 -3.01 4.04
CA LEU A 124 -4.55 -3.22 3.24
C LEU A 124 -4.48 -2.30 2.01
N VAL A 125 -5.62 -1.96 1.41
CA VAL A 125 -5.69 -1.02 0.27
C VAL A 125 -5.41 0.41 0.73
N ASP A 126 -5.91 0.81 1.89
CA ASP A 126 -5.58 2.11 2.48
C ASP A 126 -4.10 2.19 2.87
N LEU A 127 -3.50 1.11 3.36
CA LEU A 127 -2.07 1.05 3.65
C LEU A 127 -1.21 1.29 2.40
N MET A 128 -1.53 0.61 1.29
CA MET A 128 -0.88 0.86 -0.01
C MET A 128 -1.04 2.32 -0.46
N ASN A 129 -2.25 2.85 -0.39
CA ASN A 129 -2.50 4.25 -0.77
C ASN A 129 -1.81 5.25 0.15
N ALA A 130 -1.73 4.99 1.45
CA ALA A 130 -1.07 5.83 2.42
C ALA A 130 0.42 5.95 2.09
N ARG A 131 1.09 4.81 1.86
CA ARG A 131 2.49 4.78 1.46
C ARG A 131 2.72 5.44 0.10
N ARG A 132 1.91 5.10 -0.91
CA ARG A 132 1.94 5.72 -2.25
C ARG A 132 1.82 7.24 -2.22
N LEU A 133 0.92 7.77 -1.39
CA LEU A 133 0.60 9.19 -1.34
C LEU A 133 1.40 9.96 -0.27
N GLY A 134 2.30 9.31 0.45
CA GLY A 134 3.05 9.91 1.56
C GLY A 134 2.15 10.41 2.70
N ARG A 135 1.09 9.66 3.02
CA ARG A 135 0.10 10.00 4.06
C ARG A 135 0.11 8.97 5.17
N GLU A 136 -0.40 9.34 6.33
CA GLU A 136 -0.63 8.39 7.41
C GLU A 136 -1.81 7.46 7.09
N VAL A 137 -1.65 6.17 7.40
CA VAL A 137 -2.71 5.18 7.26
C VAL A 137 -3.71 5.25 8.41
N LYS A 138 -4.98 5.02 8.11
CA LYS A 138 -6.02 4.88 9.13
C LYS A 138 -5.93 3.52 9.82
N VAL A 139 -5.65 3.54 11.12
CA VAL A 139 -5.74 2.37 12.00
C VAL A 139 -7.07 2.41 12.77
N PHE A 140 -7.80 1.30 12.76
CA PHE A 140 -9.11 1.14 13.39
C PHE A 140 -8.97 0.61 14.81
N LYS A 141 -9.95 0.90 15.68
CA LYS A 141 -9.91 0.44 17.08
C LYS A 141 -10.35 -1.02 17.24
N SER A 142 -11.05 -1.56 16.25
CA SER A 142 -11.54 -2.93 16.26
C SER A 142 -11.72 -3.50 14.86
N PHE A 143 -11.77 -4.82 14.78
CA PHE A 143 -12.14 -5.53 13.56
C PHE A 143 -13.53 -5.12 13.04
N ALA A 144 -14.51 -4.91 13.93
CA ALA A 144 -15.86 -4.53 13.53
C ALA A 144 -15.90 -3.18 12.81
N GLU A 145 -15.12 -2.20 13.29
CA GLU A 145 -14.97 -0.91 12.61
C GLU A 145 -14.29 -1.06 11.24
N LEU A 146 -13.22 -1.84 11.17
CA LEU A 146 -12.51 -2.14 9.93
C LEU A 146 -13.43 -2.82 8.91
N ALA A 147 -14.20 -3.82 9.33
CA ALA A 147 -15.14 -4.55 8.47
C ALA A 147 -16.24 -3.63 7.94
N LYS A 148 -16.92 -2.89 8.84
CA LYS A 148 -17.95 -1.91 8.46
C LYS A 148 -17.42 -0.89 7.45
N TYR A 149 -16.22 -0.35 7.71
CA TYR A 149 -15.57 0.58 6.80
C TYR A 149 -15.28 -0.06 5.44
N THR A 150 -14.65 -1.24 5.43
CA THR A 150 -14.25 -1.94 4.21
C THR A 150 -15.45 -2.28 3.34
N HIS A 151 -16.54 -2.78 3.93
CA HIS A 151 -17.80 -3.04 3.22
C HIS A 151 -18.41 -1.76 2.65
N SER A 152 -18.52 -0.70 3.46
CA SER A 152 -19.12 0.56 3.03
C SER A 152 -18.37 1.23 1.86
N LYS A 153 -17.04 1.12 1.85
CA LYS A 153 -16.18 1.72 0.82
C LYS A 153 -15.88 0.78 -0.35
N LYS A 154 -16.25 -0.50 -0.23
CA LYS A 154 -15.90 -1.57 -1.19
C LYS A 154 -14.39 -1.65 -1.45
N LEU A 155 -13.59 -1.51 -0.39
CA LEU A 155 -12.11 -1.48 -0.45
C LEU A 155 -11.51 -2.85 -0.13
N TYR A 156 -11.72 -3.81 -1.03
CA TYR A 156 -11.19 -5.16 -0.89
C TYR A 156 -9.87 -5.30 -1.65
N TYR A 157 -8.90 -5.92 -0.98
CA TYR A 157 -7.72 -6.47 -1.65
C TYR A 157 -8.16 -7.68 -2.50
N PRO A 158 -7.70 -7.83 -3.76
CA PRO A 158 -8.08 -8.95 -4.60
C PRO A 158 -7.69 -10.30 -3.97
N LEU A 159 -8.64 -11.25 -3.89
CA LEU A 159 -8.41 -12.55 -3.24
C LEU A 159 -7.36 -13.39 -3.97
N ASP A 160 -7.33 -13.36 -5.30
CA ASP A 160 -6.32 -14.10 -6.07
C ASP A 160 -4.92 -13.50 -5.89
N ALA A 161 -4.84 -12.18 -5.72
CA ALA A 161 -3.60 -11.52 -5.33
C ALA A 161 -3.10 -11.96 -3.93
N ALA A 162 -4.00 -12.42 -3.05
CA ALA A 162 -3.68 -12.71 -1.65
C ALA A 162 -2.88 -14.00 -1.41
N LYS A 163 -2.78 -14.85 -2.43
CA LYS A 163 -2.02 -16.11 -2.37
C LYS A 163 -0.49 -15.90 -2.29
N ALA A 164 -0.01 -14.67 -2.50
CA ALA A 164 1.41 -14.32 -2.60
C ALA A 164 2.21 -14.39 -1.28
N GLY A 165 1.59 -14.61 -0.12
CA GLY A 165 2.30 -14.69 1.16
C GLY A 165 2.70 -13.31 1.70
N GLY A 166 3.86 -13.20 2.36
CA GLY A 166 4.41 -11.90 2.79
C GLY A 166 3.54 -11.08 3.77
N ILE A 167 3.48 -9.76 3.55
CA ILE A 167 2.60 -8.83 4.30
C ILE A 167 1.14 -9.22 4.17
N VAL A 168 0.72 -9.64 2.98
CA VAL A 168 -0.69 -9.94 2.72
C VAL A 168 -1.18 -11.04 3.66
N ARG A 169 -0.38 -12.07 3.91
CA ARG A 169 -0.74 -13.12 4.89
C ARG A 169 -0.81 -12.63 6.35
N ILE A 170 -0.16 -11.52 6.67
CA ILE A 170 -0.11 -10.96 8.02
C ILE A 170 -1.27 -10.00 8.28
N LEU A 171 -1.57 -9.11 7.32
CA LEU A 171 -2.53 -8.02 7.48
C LEU A 171 -3.86 -8.23 6.75
N LEU A 172 -3.95 -9.21 5.84
CA LEU A 172 -5.21 -9.47 5.15
C LEU A 172 -6.20 -10.12 6.10
N GLU A 173 -7.31 -9.43 6.28
CA GLU A 173 -8.44 -9.89 7.06
C GLU A 173 -9.50 -10.56 6.17
N ASP A 174 -10.07 -11.65 6.67
CA ASP A 174 -11.20 -12.33 6.04
C ASP A 174 -12.51 -11.72 6.55
N PHE A 175 -13.12 -10.89 5.71
CA PHE A 175 -14.39 -10.23 5.99
C PHE A 175 -15.62 -11.15 5.78
N HIS A 176 -15.45 -12.36 5.22
CA HIS A 176 -16.53 -13.32 4.98
C HIS A 176 -16.67 -14.37 6.09
N ARG A 177 -15.61 -14.66 6.86
CA ARG A 177 -15.58 -15.75 7.85
C ARG A 177 -16.12 -15.44 9.26
N ARG A 178 -16.55 -14.21 9.56
CA ARG A 178 -16.84 -13.77 10.94
C ARG A 178 -18.23 -13.14 11.15
N TYR A 179 -19.20 -13.53 10.34
CA TYR A 179 -20.63 -13.32 10.60
C TYR A 179 -21.37 -14.66 10.55
#